data_AF-A0A3P7K9M0-F1
#
_entry.id   AF-A0A3P7K9M0-F1
#
_cell.length_a   1.000
_cell.length_b   1.000
_cell.length_c   1.000
_cell.angle_alpha   90.00
_cell.angle_beta   90.00
_cell.angle_gamma   90.00
#
_symmetry.space_group_name_H-M   'P 1'
#
loop_
_entity.id
_entity.type
_entity.pdbx_description
1 polymer ?
#
loop_
_entity_poly.entity_id
_entity_poly.type
_entity_poly.pdbx_seq_one_letter_code
_entity_poly.pdbx_strand_id
1 'polypeptide(L)'
;MEYFYFTVTRKSTKEVLFDTSIGGLIFSDQFIQIATRLPSDAMYGWGENSHPTLKHNFNRYTSWAMFARDEWPYSEETTTKNLYGMHPFYMLLEPDGKAHGVFILNSNAQVILLLLPKQSKNHALFFLVDNSDVRFSLN
;
A
#
# COMPACT_ATOMS: atom_id res chain seq x y z
N MET A 1 5.97 0.58 26.86
CA MET A 1 6.88 1.26 25.91
C MET A 1 6.00 1.96 24.90
N GLU A 2 6.14 3.26 24.78
CA GLU A 2 5.44 4.07 23.77
C GLU A 2 6.28 4.04 22.49
N TYR A 3 5.67 3.69 21.36
CA TYR A 3 6.33 3.64 20.06
C TYR A 3 5.91 4.84 19.22
N PHE A 4 6.77 5.26 18.30
CA PHE A 4 6.47 6.37 17.41
C PHE A 4 5.31 6.01 16.46
N TYR A 5 4.35 6.93 16.35
CA TYR A 5 3.31 6.93 15.33
C TYR A 5 2.94 8.38 15.02
N PHE A 6 2.40 8.59 13.82
CA PHE A 6 1.78 9.85 13.42
C PHE A 6 0.41 9.59 12.79
N THR A 7 -0.42 10.64 12.83
CA THR A 7 -1.75 10.65 12.22
C THR A 7 -1.91 11.87 11.33
N VAL A 8 -2.63 11.71 10.22
CA VAL A 8 -3.03 12.79 9.33
C VAL A 8 -4.55 12.90 9.38
N THR A 9 -5.05 14.05 9.81
CA THR A 9 -6.49 14.29 10.00
C THR A 9 -6.97 15.43 9.11
N ARG A 10 -8.09 15.21 8.43
CA ARG A 10 -8.75 16.26 7.64
C ARG A 10 -9.32 17.33 8.57
N LYS A 11 -8.86 18.58 8.43
CA LYS A 11 -9.27 19.68 9.33
C LYS A 11 -10.79 19.93 9.33
N SER A 12 -11.43 19.82 8.16
CA SER A 12 -12.85 20.18 7.96
C SER A 12 -13.83 19.16 8.54
N THR A 13 -13.54 17.86 8.47
CA THR A 13 -14.45 16.78 8.89
C THR A 13 -13.98 16.08 10.15
N LYS A 14 -12.72 16.29 10.55
CA LYS A 14 -12.01 15.53 11.59
C LYS A 14 -11.79 14.05 11.25
N GLU A 15 -12.00 13.66 9.99
CA GLU A 15 -11.74 12.29 9.52
C GLU A 15 -10.24 11.98 9.55
N VAL A 16 -9.89 10.77 9.97
CA VAL A 16 -8.50 10.31 10.05
C VAL A 16 -8.13 9.65 8.72
N LEU A 17 -7.24 10.31 7.97
CA LEU A 17 -6.87 9.90 6.62
C LEU A 17 -5.74 8.87 6.61
N PHE A 18 -4.81 8.99 7.56
CA PHE A 18 -3.65 8.12 7.69
C PHE A 18 -3.32 7.97 9.18
N ASP A 19 -3.30 6.75 9.70
CA ASP A 19 -3.06 6.45 11.12
C ASP A 19 -2.12 5.27 11.28
N THR A 20 -0.89 5.55 11.71
CA THR A 20 0.19 4.57 11.84
C THR A 20 0.25 3.84 13.18
N SER A 21 -0.69 4.12 14.09
CA SER A 21 -0.70 3.52 15.43
C SER A 21 -0.93 2.00 15.45
N ILE A 22 -1.34 1.39 14.33
CA ILE A 22 -1.62 -0.06 14.28
C ILE A 22 -0.36 -0.93 14.20
N GLY A 23 0.74 -0.42 13.64
CA GLY A 23 1.94 -1.22 13.37
C GLY A 23 3.26 -0.50 13.62
N GLY A 24 3.23 0.79 13.94
CA GLY A 24 4.43 1.60 14.13
C GLY A 24 5.27 1.73 12.86
N LEU A 25 6.51 2.16 13.03
CA LEU A 25 7.53 2.28 11.98
C LEU A 25 8.68 1.33 12.29
N ILE A 26 8.97 0.40 11.38
CA ILE A 26 10.24 -0.33 11.37
C ILE A 26 11.12 0.34 10.33
N PHE A 27 12.32 0.74 10.75
CA PHE A 27 13.29 1.37 9.86
C PHE A 27 14.65 0.71 10.08
N SER A 28 15.11 0.00 9.06
CA SER A 28 16.42 -0.61 9.00
C SER A 28 17.04 -0.36 7.63
N ASP A 29 18.33 -0.65 7.48
CA ASP A 29 19.10 -0.37 6.27
C ASP A 29 18.42 -0.89 5.00
N GLN A 30 17.94 -2.14 5.05
CA GLN A 30 17.36 -2.83 3.88
C GLN A 30 15.86 -3.11 4.02
N PHE A 31 15.20 -2.62 5.08
CA PHE A 31 13.79 -2.87 5.28
C PHE A 31 13.10 -1.72 6.01
N ILE A 32 12.08 -1.17 5.37
CA ILE A 32 11.17 -0.19 5.95
C ILE A 32 9.75 -0.77 5.94
N GLN A 33 9.08 -0.72 7.09
CA GLN A 33 7.65 -1.06 7.20
C GLN A 33 6.89 0.09 7.84
N ILE A 34 5.78 0.47 7.20
CA ILE A 34 4.79 1.40 7.75
C ILE A 34 3.39 0.85 7.51
N ALA A 35 2.56 0.85 8.54
CA ALA A 35 1.17 0.41 8.47
C ALA A 35 0.24 1.61 8.66
N THR A 36 -0.92 1.62 8.01
CA THR A 36 -1.96 2.62 8.26
C THR A 36 -3.33 1.97 8.36
N ARG A 37 -4.20 2.53 9.21
CA ARG A 37 -5.65 2.29 9.12
C ARG A 37 -6.23 3.12 7.97
N LEU A 38 -7.25 2.57 7.32
CA LEU A 38 -7.97 3.22 6.23
C LEU A 38 -9.36 3.66 6.70
N PRO A 39 -9.84 4.85 6.32
CA PRO A 39 -11.18 5.32 6.69
C PRO A 39 -12.31 4.69 5.85
N SER A 40 -11.98 4.04 4.72
CA SER A 40 -12.95 3.29 3.90
C SER A 40 -12.26 2.14 3.14
N ASP A 41 -13.06 1.34 2.44
CA ASP A 41 -12.60 0.28 1.53
C ASP A 41 -12.57 0.72 0.05
N ALA A 42 -12.96 1.96 -0.25
CA ALA A 42 -13.08 2.48 -1.61
C ALA A 42 -11.72 3.01 -2.11
N MET A 43 -10.76 2.09 -2.26
CA MET A 43 -9.39 2.37 -2.69
C MET A 43 -9.19 2.09 -4.18
N TYR A 44 -8.42 2.96 -4.82
CA TYR A 44 -8.08 2.97 -6.23
C TYR A 44 -6.61 3.30 -6.44
N GLY A 45 -6.02 2.85 -7.54
CA GLY A 45 -4.61 3.06 -7.85
C GLY A 45 -3.81 1.76 -7.76
N TRP A 46 -2.55 1.89 -7.38
CA TRP A 46 -1.50 0.87 -7.52
C TRP A 46 -1.19 0.47 -8.96
N GLY A 47 0.03 -0.03 -9.13
CA GLY A 47 0.53 -0.53 -10.39
C GLY A 47 2.05 -0.52 -10.47
N GLU A 48 2.62 -1.15 -11.49
CA GLU A 48 1.87 -1.86 -12.54
C GLU A 48 1.63 -3.34 -12.17
N ASN A 49 0.35 -3.70 -12.08
CA ASN A 49 -0.15 -5.06 -11.83
C ASN A 49 -1.48 -5.22 -12.59
N SER A 50 -1.89 -6.47 -12.86
CA SER A 50 -3.19 -6.75 -13.47
C SER A 50 -4.28 -6.79 -12.39
N HIS A 51 -5.13 -5.75 -12.35
CA HIS A 51 -6.27 -5.68 -11.44
C HIS A 51 -7.57 -6.08 -12.17
N PRO A 52 -8.35 -7.04 -11.64
CA PRO A 52 -9.62 -7.45 -12.26
C PRO A 52 -10.71 -6.37 -12.15
N THR A 53 -10.62 -5.50 -11.15
CA THR A 53 -11.55 -4.39 -10.90
C THR A 53 -10.78 -3.14 -10.53
N LEU A 54 -11.33 -1.97 -10.85
CA LEU A 54 -10.72 -0.68 -10.51
C LEU A 54 -10.66 -0.46 -8.99
N LYS A 55 -11.74 -0.82 -8.26
CA LYS A 55 -11.76 -0.82 -6.79
C LYS A 55 -11.00 -2.04 -6.28
N HIS A 56 -10.07 -1.83 -5.35
CA HIS A 56 -9.34 -2.91 -4.70
C HIS A 56 -10.24 -3.77 -3.81
N ASN A 57 -10.00 -5.07 -3.82
CA ASN A 57 -10.77 -6.02 -3.03
C ASN A 57 -10.10 -6.25 -1.67
N PHE A 58 -10.80 -5.86 -0.60
CA PHE A 58 -10.34 -6.06 0.78
C PHE A 58 -10.80 -7.39 1.40
N ASN A 59 -11.61 -8.20 0.71
CA ASN A 59 -12.17 -9.44 1.27
C ASN A 59 -11.15 -10.58 1.43
N ARG A 60 -9.93 -10.41 0.91
CA ARG A 60 -8.86 -11.40 0.96
C ARG A 60 -7.53 -10.72 1.25
N TYR A 61 -6.71 -11.38 2.09
CA TYR A 61 -5.30 -11.05 2.24
C TYR A 61 -4.59 -11.10 0.88
N THR A 62 -4.12 -9.95 0.41
CA THR A 62 -3.51 -9.81 -0.91
C THR A 62 -2.29 -8.91 -0.83
N SER A 63 -1.21 -9.34 -1.46
CA SER A 63 0.06 -8.60 -1.53
C SER A 63 0.37 -8.22 -2.97
N TRP A 64 0.51 -6.93 -3.25
CA TRP A 64 0.82 -6.38 -4.58
C TRP A 64 2.29 -5.97 -4.63
N ALA A 65 3.10 -6.77 -5.31
CA ALA A 65 4.51 -6.48 -5.49
C ALA A 65 4.68 -5.40 -6.56
N MET A 66 5.62 -4.48 -6.34
CA MET A 66 5.97 -3.40 -7.24
C MET A 66 7.48 -3.35 -7.43
N PHE A 67 7.91 -3.73 -8.62
CA PHE A 67 9.28 -3.61 -9.11
C PHE A 67 9.24 -3.78 -10.63
N ALA A 68 9.85 -2.90 -11.40
CA ALA A 68 9.75 -2.96 -12.86
C ALA A 68 10.27 -4.31 -13.39
N ARG A 69 9.42 -5.03 -14.12
CA ARG A 69 9.71 -6.36 -14.67
C ARG A 69 9.02 -6.56 -16.01
N ASP A 70 9.76 -7.11 -16.96
CA ASP A 70 9.20 -7.59 -18.22
C ASP A 70 8.37 -8.86 -17.97
N GLU A 71 7.05 -8.71 -17.95
CA GLU A 71 6.08 -9.79 -17.75
C GLU A 71 4.78 -9.46 -18.47
N TRP A 72 4.22 -10.42 -19.18
CA TRP A 72 2.94 -10.25 -19.87
C TRP A 72 1.78 -10.07 -18.88
N PRO A 73 0.86 -9.11 -19.09
CA PRO A 73 -0.29 -8.92 -18.24
C PRO A 73 -1.28 -10.09 -18.38
N TYR A 74 -1.59 -10.75 -17.27
CA TYR A 74 -2.59 -11.82 -17.22
C TYR A 74 -3.82 -11.34 -16.45
N SER A 75 -4.99 -11.31 -17.10
CA SER A 75 -6.23 -10.73 -16.55
C SER A 75 -7.37 -11.74 -16.37
N GLU A 76 -7.16 -13.01 -16.71
CA GLU A 76 -8.19 -14.05 -16.56
C GLU A 76 -8.41 -14.41 -15.08
N GLU A 77 -7.38 -14.26 -14.24
CA GLU A 77 -7.44 -14.46 -12.79
C GLU A 77 -6.73 -13.33 -12.04
N THR A 78 -7.02 -13.18 -10.75
CA THR A 78 -6.31 -12.21 -9.90
C THR A 78 -4.87 -12.67 -9.69
N THR A 79 -3.95 -12.08 -10.45
CA THR A 79 -2.50 -12.24 -10.28
C THR A 79 -1.91 -10.99 -9.65
N THR A 80 -1.02 -11.16 -8.68
CA THR A 80 -0.35 -10.05 -8.00
C THR A 80 1.08 -9.80 -8.51
N LYS A 81 1.38 -10.32 -9.71
CA LYS A 81 2.67 -10.14 -10.38
C LYS A 81 2.93 -8.68 -10.70
N ASN A 82 4.13 -8.21 -10.39
CA ASN A 82 4.67 -6.93 -10.86
C ASN A 82 4.90 -6.98 -12.38
N LEU A 83 4.59 -5.87 -13.03
CA LEU A 83 4.73 -5.66 -14.48
C LEU A 83 5.76 -4.54 -14.75
N TYR A 84 5.62 -3.82 -15.85
CA TYR A 84 6.64 -2.94 -16.40
C TYR A 84 6.88 -1.68 -15.55
N GLY A 85 5.80 -1.07 -15.05
CA GLY A 85 5.84 0.17 -14.27
C GLY A 85 5.84 0.00 -12.75
N MET A 86 6.19 1.07 -12.06
CA MET A 86 6.06 1.20 -10.61
C MET A 86 5.40 2.54 -10.25
N HIS A 87 4.18 2.46 -9.72
CA HIS A 87 3.32 3.60 -9.38
C HIS A 87 2.79 3.45 -7.95
N PRO A 88 3.61 3.76 -6.93
CA PRO A 88 3.23 3.67 -5.52
C PRO A 88 2.34 4.84 -5.09
N PHE A 89 1.17 4.91 -5.70
CA PHE A 89 0.14 5.88 -5.44
C PHE A 89 -1.22 5.19 -5.31
N TYR A 90 -2.00 5.62 -4.33
CA TYR A 90 -3.42 5.30 -4.25
C TYR A 90 -4.26 6.53 -3.93
N MET A 91 -5.53 6.43 -4.30
CA MET A 91 -6.60 7.34 -3.93
C MET A 91 -7.65 6.56 -3.15
N LEU A 92 -8.26 7.21 -2.16
CA LEU A 92 -9.31 6.62 -1.33
C LEU A 92 -10.48 7.59 -1.21
N LEU A 93 -11.69 7.07 -1.45
CA LEU A 93 -12.95 7.81 -1.29
C LEU A 93 -13.49 7.64 0.14
N GLU A 94 -13.62 8.74 0.87
CA GLU A 94 -14.14 8.79 2.23
C GLU A 94 -15.67 8.59 2.26
N PRO A 95 -16.25 8.15 3.40
CA PRO A 95 -17.70 7.94 3.53
C PRO A 95 -18.57 9.17 3.25
N ASP A 96 -18.01 10.37 3.38
CA ASP A 96 -18.68 11.65 3.11
C ASP A 96 -18.55 12.13 1.65
N GLY A 97 -17.95 11.30 0.77
CA GLY A 97 -17.73 11.59 -0.64
C GLY A 97 -16.49 12.43 -0.93
N LYS A 98 -15.69 12.82 0.07
CA LYS A 98 -14.38 13.44 -0.16
C LYS A 98 -13.35 12.38 -0.54
N ALA A 99 -12.20 12.80 -1.05
CA ALA A 99 -11.11 11.89 -1.36
C ALA A 99 -9.77 12.42 -0.85
N HIS A 100 -8.85 11.50 -0.62
CA HIS A 100 -7.44 11.80 -0.43
C HIS A 100 -6.59 10.80 -1.22
N GLY A 101 -5.33 11.16 -1.47
CA GLY A 101 -4.36 10.28 -2.08
C GLY A 101 -3.07 10.26 -1.27
N VAL A 102 -2.36 9.14 -1.36
CA VAL A 102 -1.05 8.97 -0.73
C VAL A 102 -0.10 8.47 -1.79
N PHE A 103 1.04 9.15 -1.85
CA PHE A 103 2.14 8.83 -2.75
C PHE A 103 3.37 8.49 -1.91
N ILE A 104 4.02 7.37 -2.21
CA ILE A 104 5.29 6.99 -1.59
C ILE A 104 6.37 7.22 -2.63
N LEU A 105 7.19 8.25 -2.42
CA LEU A 105 8.34 8.51 -3.27
C LEU A 105 9.47 7.53 -2.91
N ASN A 106 9.38 6.31 -3.44
CA ASN A 106 10.36 5.26 -3.30
C ASN A 106 10.44 4.44 -4.60
N SER A 107 11.65 4.13 -5.06
CA SER A 107 11.91 3.36 -6.29
C SER A 107 12.51 1.98 -6.02
N ASN A 108 12.72 1.61 -4.76
CA ASN A 108 13.19 0.29 -4.38
C ASN A 108 12.09 -0.76 -4.56
N ALA A 109 12.45 -2.04 -4.54
CA ALA A 109 11.46 -3.10 -4.57
C ALA A 109 10.56 -2.96 -3.33
N GLN A 110 9.24 -3.01 -3.53
CA GLN A 110 8.30 -2.80 -2.44
C GLN A 110 7.02 -3.60 -2.67
N VAL A 111 6.30 -3.85 -1.59
CA VAL A 111 5.04 -4.59 -1.61
C VAL A 111 4.01 -3.88 -0.75
N ILE A 112 2.79 -3.87 -1.26
CA ILE A 112 1.63 -3.35 -0.56
C ILE A 112 0.79 -4.52 -0.12
N LEU A 113 0.49 -4.55 1.17
CA LEU A 113 -0.27 -5.62 1.77
C LEU A 113 -1.60 -5.12 2.30
N LEU A 114 -2.67 -5.73 1.78
CA LEU A 114 -4.05 -5.49 2.20
C LEU A 114 -4.43 -6.52 3.26
N LEU A 115 -4.73 -6.02 4.47
CA LEU A 115 -5.07 -6.83 5.62
C LEU A 115 -6.48 -6.50 6.14
N LEU A 116 -7.28 -7.55 6.32
CA LEU A 116 -8.49 -7.50 7.13
C LEU A 116 -8.10 -7.64 8.61
N PRO A 117 -8.43 -6.69 9.49
CA PRO A 117 -8.46 -7.01 10.91
C PRO A 117 -9.66 -7.91 11.15
N LYS A 118 -9.40 -9.11 11.67
CA LYS A 118 -10.40 -10.15 11.98
C LYS A 118 -11.47 -9.71 12.99
N GLN A 119 -11.41 -8.50 13.55
CA GLN A 119 -12.27 -8.02 14.64
C GLN A 119 -12.58 -6.50 14.66
N SER A 120 -12.16 -5.70 13.67
CA SER A 120 -12.34 -4.24 13.68
C SER A 120 -12.89 -3.74 12.35
N LYS A 121 -13.82 -2.78 12.39
CA LYS A 121 -14.45 -2.12 11.23
C LYS A 121 -13.47 -1.32 10.34
N ASN A 122 -12.16 -1.36 10.62
CA ASN A 122 -11.17 -0.47 10.01
C ASN A 122 -10.12 -1.28 9.24
N HIS A 123 -10.11 -1.22 7.92
CA HIS A 123 -9.11 -1.90 7.07
C HIS A 123 -7.69 -1.42 7.38
N ALA A 124 -6.70 -2.30 7.22
CA ALA A 124 -5.30 -1.96 7.42
C ALA A 124 -4.50 -2.16 6.13
N LEU A 125 -3.64 -1.20 5.83
CA LEU A 125 -2.73 -1.21 4.70
C LEU A 125 -1.30 -1.19 5.20
N PHE A 126 -0.49 -2.12 4.73
CA PHE A 126 0.92 -2.20 5.09
C PHE A 126 1.78 -1.94 3.86
N PHE A 127 2.79 -1.09 4.05
CA PHE A 127 3.82 -0.78 3.08
C PHE A 127 5.11 -1.40 3.55
N LEU A 128 5.68 -2.28 2.73
CA LEU A 128 6.98 -2.87 2.97
C LEU A 128 7.90 -2.48 1.83
N VAL A 129 9.04 -1.89 2.16
CA VAL A 129 10.07 -1.46 1.20
C VAL A 129 11.34 -2.24 1.48
N ASP A 130 11.89 -2.86 0.44
CA ASP A 130 13.18 -3.54 0.45
C ASP A 130 14.26 -2.61 -0.09
N ASN A 131 15.04 -2.03 0.82
CA ASN A 131 16.15 -1.13 0.49
C ASN A 131 17.46 -1.88 0.22
N SER A 132 17.45 -3.19 -0.02
CA SER A 132 18.66 -3.91 -0.39
C SER A 132 19.26 -3.33 -1.68
N ASP A 133 20.54 -3.01 -1.60
CA ASP A 133 21.36 -2.49 -2.68
C ASP A 133 21.52 -3.62 -3.71
N VAL A 134 20.59 -3.77 -4.67
CA VAL A 134 20.70 -4.79 -5.74
C VAL A 134 21.85 -4.40 -6.67
N ARG A 135 23.08 -4.73 -6.27
CA ARG A 135 24.28 -4.53 -7.09
C ARG A 135 24.38 -5.67 -8.11
N PHE A 136 24.00 -5.40 -9.35
CA PHE A 136 24.37 -6.24 -10.47
C PHE A 136 25.87 -6.08 -10.75
N SER A 137 26.69 -6.95 -10.16
CA SER A 137 28.09 -7.15 -10.55
C SER A 137 28.09 -7.90 -11.88
N LEU A 138 28.32 -7.21 -13.00
CA LEU A 138 28.72 -7.86 -14.25
C LEU A 138 30.19 -8.25 -14.11
N ASN A 139 30.48 -9.56 -14.19
CA ASN A 139 31.83 -10.06 -14.44
C ASN A 139 32.17 -9.98 -15.92
#